data_AF-A0A533XNU7-F1
#
_entry.id   AF-A0A533XNU7-F1
#
_cell.length_a   1.000
_cell.length_b   1.000
_cell.length_c   1.000
_cell.angle_alpha   90.00
_cell.angle_beta   90.00
_cell.angle_gamma   90.00
#
_symmetry.space_group_name_H-M   'P 1'
#
loop_
_entity.id
_entity.type
_entity.pdbx_description
1 polymer ?
#
loop_
_entity_poly.entity_id
_entity_poly.type
_entity_poly.pdbx_seq_one_letter_code
_entity_poly.pdbx_strand_id
1 'polypeptide(L)'
;MADDVSMKTSDADWAAVRARLRGSLPSFYEHEPGGALMMDLGVDGWLLEVTPDGRLLCQMGMAIDEIKLLMSEGTPEDLGTDEVAKQAKYYLQPAVAKHRKILLASGFEETTEMNEEYVATTFQRTVDFQRPEKIEEAVQWCRKQFGA
;
A
#
# COMPACT_ATOMS: atom_id res chain seq x y z
N MET A 1 17.16 26.10 18.94
CA MET A 1 17.27 26.04 17.47
C MET A 1 17.67 24.61 17.16
N ALA A 2 16.68 23.75 16.95
CA ALA A 2 16.91 22.36 16.59
C ALA A 2 16.47 22.26 15.14
N ASP A 3 17.44 22.02 14.26
CA ASP A 3 17.20 21.76 12.84
C ASP A 3 16.46 20.43 12.72
N ASP A 4 15.15 20.53 12.52
CA ASP A 4 14.34 19.45 11.98
C ASP A 4 14.73 19.31 10.50
N VAL A 5 15.79 18.56 10.23
CA VAL A 5 16.11 18.13 8.87
C VAL A 5 15.09 17.07 8.49
N SER A 6 13.87 17.53 8.19
CA SER A 6 12.92 16.78 7.37
C SER A 6 13.66 16.45 6.08
N MET A 7 14.11 15.19 5.94
CA MET A 7 14.76 14.67 4.73
C MET A 7 13.76 14.80 3.59
N LYS A 8 13.73 15.96 2.94
CA LYS A 8 12.93 16.19 1.74
C LYS A 8 13.59 15.40 0.61
N THR A 9 12.99 14.28 0.29
CA THR A 9 13.27 13.55 -0.94
C THR A 9 13.17 14.51 -2.13
N SER A 10 14.19 14.55 -2.98
CA SER A 10 14.16 15.35 -4.20
C SER A 10 13.60 14.55 -5.39
N ASP A 11 13.03 15.24 -6.37
CA ASP A 11 12.57 14.62 -7.63
C ASP A 11 13.69 13.83 -8.34
N ALA A 12 14.94 14.30 -8.21
CA ALA A 12 16.11 13.64 -8.77
C ALA A 12 16.44 12.32 -8.04
N ASP A 13 16.35 12.31 -6.71
CA ASP A 13 16.54 11.09 -5.90
C ASP A 13 15.46 10.06 -6.25
N TRP A 14 14.20 10.50 -6.36
CA TRP A 14 13.12 9.62 -6.77
C TRP A 14 13.35 9.03 -8.16
N ALA A 15 13.70 9.87 -9.14
CA ALA A 15 13.94 9.41 -10.51
C ALA A 15 15.02 8.31 -10.57
N ALA A 16 16.09 8.45 -9.78
CA ALA A 16 17.17 7.47 -9.69
C ALA A 16 16.72 6.15 -9.04
N VAL A 17 16.04 6.22 -7.89
CA VAL A 17 15.49 5.04 -7.19
C VAL A 17 14.48 4.32 -8.08
N ARG A 18 13.55 5.05 -8.69
CA ARG A 18 12.53 4.52 -9.58
C ARG A 18 13.13 3.77 -10.76
N ALA A 19 14.11 4.38 -11.45
CA ALA A 19 14.78 3.74 -12.58
C ALA A 19 15.48 2.44 -12.16
N ARG A 20 16.11 2.44 -10.99
CA ARG A 20 16.77 1.25 -10.44
C ARG A 20 15.79 0.14 -10.09
N LEU A 21 14.72 0.45 -9.35
CA LEU A 21 13.69 -0.52 -8.96
C LEU A 21 13.03 -1.15 -10.19
N ARG A 22 12.70 -0.36 -11.22
CA ARG A 22 12.16 -0.88 -12.48
C ARG A 22 13.15 -1.80 -13.21
N GLY A 23 14.45 -1.53 -13.09
CA GLY A 23 15.50 -2.36 -13.67
C GLY A 23 15.70 -3.69 -12.94
N SER A 24 15.58 -3.72 -11.61
CA SER A 24 15.80 -4.91 -10.79
C SER A 24 14.53 -5.75 -10.56
N LEU A 25 13.35 -5.15 -10.69
CA LEU A 25 12.05 -5.76 -10.42
C LEU A 25 11.06 -5.44 -11.55
N PRO A 26 11.03 -6.26 -12.62
CA PRO A 26 10.20 -6.01 -13.81
C PRO A 26 8.68 -6.03 -13.57
N SER A 27 8.23 -6.51 -12.41
CA SER A 27 6.82 -6.53 -12.01
C SER A 27 6.27 -5.17 -11.57
N PHE A 28 7.15 -4.17 -11.37
CA PHE A 28 6.70 -2.82 -11.06
C PHE A 28 6.04 -2.13 -12.26
N TYR A 29 4.95 -1.42 -12.00
CA TYR A 29 4.28 -0.54 -12.94
C TYR A 29 3.98 0.85 -12.32
N GLU A 30 3.64 1.81 -13.17
CA GLU A 30 3.22 3.16 -12.78
C GLU A 30 1.80 3.39 -13.31
N HIS A 31 0.92 3.96 -12.50
CA HIS A 31 -0.39 4.45 -12.98
C HIS A 31 -0.22 5.82 -13.65
N GLU A 32 0.60 6.67 -13.04
CA GLU A 32 0.92 8.01 -13.52
C GLU A 32 2.44 8.16 -13.73
N PRO A 33 2.88 8.76 -14.85
CA PRO A 33 4.31 8.99 -15.08
C PRO A 33 4.95 9.83 -13.97
N GLY A 34 5.94 9.28 -13.28
CA GLY A 34 6.61 9.97 -12.17
C GLY A 34 5.96 9.74 -10.82
N GLY A 35 4.79 9.11 -10.79
CA GLY A 35 4.08 8.72 -9.57
C GLY A 35 4.69 7.51 -8.89
N ALA A 36 3.93 6.89 -7.99
CA ALA A 36 4.35 5.72 -7.24
C ALA A 36 4.63 4.51 -8.15
N LEU A 37 5.60 3.68 -7.75
CA LEU A 37 5.80 2.36 -8.32
C LEU A 37 4.94 1.35 -7.57
N MET A 38 4.08 0.65 -8.28
CA MET A 38 3.15 -0.33 -7.74
C MET A 38 3.47 -1.74 -8.23
N MET A 39 3.19 -2.73 -7.40
CA MET A 39 3.35 -4.14 -7.74
C MET A 39 2.35 -4.98 -6.96
N ASP A 40 1.63 -5.85 -7.66
CA ASP A 40 0.82 -6.88 -7.03
C ASP A 40 1.69 -7.85 -6.23
N LEU A 41 1.31 -8.09 -4.98
CA LEU A 41 1.92 -9.09 -4.10
C LEU A 41 1.25 -10.46 -4.23
N GLY A 42 0.39 -10.63 -5.25
CA GLY A 42 -0.17 -11.89 -5.73
C GLY A 42 -1.26 -12.52 -4.86
N VAL A 43 -1.13 -12.45 -3.54
CA VAL A 43 -2.07 -13.11 -2.61
C VAL A 43 -3.12 -12.13 -2.11
N ASP A 44 -4.37 -12.57 -2.10
CA ASP A 44 -5.52 -11.90 -1.50
C ASP A 44 -5.77 -10.45 -1.97
N GLY A 45 -5.14 -9.99 -3.07
CA GLY A 45 -5.27 -8.62 -3.58
C GLY A 45 -4.33 -7.59 -2.92
N TRP A 46 -3.26 -8.03 -2.25
CA TRP A 46 -2.29 -7.10 -1.67
C TRP A 46 -1.49 -6.36 -2.74
N LEU A 47 -1.35 -5.05 -2.54
CA LEU A 47 -0.56 -4.16 -3.38
C LEU A 47 0.66 -3.65 -2.61
N LEU A 48 1.83 -3.61 -3.26
CA LEU A 48 3.01 -2.93 -2.76
C LEU A 48 3.21 -1.62 -3.52
N GLU A 49 3.50 -0.54 -2.80
CA GLU A 49 3.85 0.73 -3.41
C GLU A 49 5.16 1.31 -2.86
N VAL A 50 5.95 1.93 -3.73
CA VAL A 50 7.04 2.84 -3.36
C VAL A 50 6.71 4.21 -3.90
N THR A 51 6.54 5.19 -3.01
CA THR A 51 6.04 6.52 -3.35
C THR A 51 7.17 7.55 -3.49
N PRO A 52 6.98 8.61 -4.29
CA PRO A 52 7.98 9.68 -4.45
C PRO A 52 8.34 10.42 -3.16
N ASP A 53 7.43 10.41 -2.17
CA ASP A 53 7.64 11.03 -0.86
C ASP A 53 8.44 10.15 0.12
N GLY A 54 9.00 9.03 -0.34
CA GLY A 54 9.90 8.20 0.45
C GLY A 54 9.19 7.23 1.39
N ARG A 55 8.04 6.68 0.97
CA ARG A 55 7.35 5.61 1.71
C ARG A 55 7.34 4.30 0.94
N LEU A 56 7.36 3.21 1.69
CA LEU A 56 7.06 1.86 1.23
C LEU A 56 5.74 1.42 1.88
N LEU A 57 4.77 1.04 1.06
CA LEU A 57 3.44 0.67 1.48
C LEU A 57 3.15 -0.79 1.11
N CYS A 58 2.43 -1.49 1.98
CA CYS A 58 1.72 -2.74 1.67
C CYS A 58 0.25 -2.50 1.99
N GLN A 59 -0.61 -2.59 0.99
CA GLN A 59 -1.99 -2.16 1.07
C GLN A 59 -2.94 -3.30 0.70
N MET A 60 -4.04 -3.34 1.43
CA MET A 60 -5.16 -4.24 1.20
C MET A 60 -6.42 -3.38 1.19
N GLY A 61 -7.10 -3.32 0.05
CA GLY A 61 -8.25 -2.44 -0.12
C GLY A 61 -9.30 -3.01 -1.07
N MET A 62 -10.47 -2.39 -1.02
CA MET A 62 -11.62 -2.73 -1.86
C MET A 62 -12.32 -1.46 -2.31
N ALA A 63 -12.85 -1.49 -3.54
CA ALA A 63 -13.68 -0.40 -4.04
C ALA A 63 -15.02 -0.37 -3.29
N ILE A 64 -15.53 0.84 -3.02
CA ILE A 64 -16.83 1.03 -2.37
C ILE A 64 -17.95 0.38 -3.18
N ASP A 65 -17.88 0.42 -4.50
CA ASP A 65 -18.87 -0.20 -5.38
C ASP A 65 -18.87 -1.73 -5.29
N GLU A 66 -17.71 -2.36 -5.08
CA GLU A 66 -17.63 -3.81 -4.83
C GLU A 66 -18.28 -4.17 -3.49
N ILE A 67 -18.04 -3.38 -2.44
CA ILE A 67 -18.67 -3.57 -1.14
C ILE A 67 -20.19 -3.47 -1.26
N LYS A 68 -20.70 -2.44 -1.95
CA LYS A 68 -22.14 -2.27 -2.21
C LYS A 68 -22.72 -3.44 -3.01
N LEU A 69 -21.99 -3.94 -4.00
CA LEU A 69 -22.42 -5.10 -4.80
C LEU A 69 -22.51 -6.37 -3.94
N LEU A 70 -21.53 -6.60 -3.07
CA LEU A 70 -21.52 -7.74 -2.14
C LEU A 70 -22.66 -7.66 -1.11
N MET A 71 -22.99 -6.46 -0.65
CA MET A 71 -24.03 -6.22 0.35
C MET A 71 -25.45 -6.33 -0.21
N SER A 72 -25.65 -6.00 -1.48
CA SER A 72 -27.00 -5.74 -1.99
C SER A 72 -27.83 -6.99 -2.27
N GLU A 73 -27.28 -8.21 -2.38
CA GLU A 73 -28.00 -9.45 -2.78
C GLU A 73 -29.00 -9.27 -3.96
N GLY A 74 -28.87 -8.21 -4.77
CA GLY A 74 -29.83 -7.83 -5.83
C GLY A 74 -30.96 -6.85 -5.44
N THR A 75 -31.01 -6.34 -4.22
CA THR A 75 -31.96 -5.30 -3.76
C THR A 75 -31.32 -3.91 -3.67
N PRO A 76 -31.95 -2.87 -4.24
CA PRO A 76 -31.44 -1.49 -4.19
C PRO A 76 -31.80 -0.85 -2.84
N GLU A 77 -31.13 -1.26 -1.76
CA GLU A 77 -31.16 -0.51 -0.51
C GLU A 77 -30.07 0.56 -0.51
N ASP A 78 -30.43 1.76 -0.03
CA ASP A 78 -29.49 2.85 0.21
C ASP A 78 -28.68 2.52 1.47
N LEU A 79 -27.48 1.99 1.27
CA LEU A 79 -26.60 1.56 2.35
C LEU A 79 -25.88 2.79 2.92
N GLY A 80 -26.19 3.11 4.18
CA GLY A 80 -25.50 4.18 4.90
C GLY A 80 -24.00 3.94 5.03
N THR A 81 -23.21 5.02 5.07
CA THR A 81 -21.74 5.01 5.14
C THR A 81 -21.20 4.13 6.27
N ASP A 82 -21.87 4.12 7.43
CA ASP A 82 -21.45 3.31 8.58
C ASP A 82 -21.54 1.80 8.31
N GLU A 83 -22.57 1.35 7.59
CA GLU A 83 -22.72 -0.07 7.26
C GLU A 83 -21.73 -0.47 6.17
N VAL A 84 -21.47 0.38 5.18
CA VAL A 84 -20.41 0.17 4.18
C VAL A 84 -19.04 0.05 4.87
N ALA A 85 -18.71 0.94 5.81
CA ALA A 85 -17.46 0.89 6.55
C ALA A 85 -17.29 -0.41 7.34
N LYS A 86 -18.37 -0.86 7.98
CA LYS A 86 -18.40 -2.11 8.75
C LYS A 86 -18.20 -3.33 7.87
N GLN A 87 -18.86 -3.38 6.71
CA GLN A 87 -18.72 -4.49 5.76
C GLN A 87 -17.34 -4.50 5.11
N ALA A 88 -16.81 -3.34 4.73
CA ALA A 88 -15.44 -3.21 4.24
C ALA A 88 -14.45 -3.79 5.25
N LYS A 89 -14.56 -3.40 6.52
CA LYS A 89 -13.72 -3.93 7.60
C LYS A 89 -13.88 -5.45 7.74
N TYR A 90 -15.10 -5.96 7.63
CA TYR A 90 -15.37 -7.40 7.72
C TYR A 90 -14.69 -8.18 6.59
N TYR A 91 -14.73 -7.69 5.35
CA TYR A 91 -14.09 -8.33 4.19
C TYR A 91 -12.57 -8.23 4.22
N LEU A 92 -12.01 -7.09 4.63
CA LEU A 92 -10.55 -6.88 4.64
C LEU A 92 -9.85 -7.56 5.83
N GLN A 93 -10.52 -7.66 6.98
CA GLN A 93 -9.88 -8.09 8.24
C GLN A 93 -9.19 -9.47 8.14
N PRO A 94 -9.74 -10.51 7.48
CA PRO A 94 -9.10 -11.81 7.41
C PRO A 94 -7.72 -11.74 6.72
N ALA A 95 -7.64 -11.07 5.57
CA ALA A 95 -6.40 -10.92 4.82
C ALA A 95 -5.40 -10.02 5.57
N VAL A 96 -5.88 -8.93 6.17
CA VAL A 96 -5.06 -8.03 7.01
C VAL A 96 -4.47 -8.77 8.21
N ALA A 97 -5.28 -9.54 8.94
CA ALA A 97 -4.87 -10.21 10.18
C ALA A 97 -3.73 -11.23 9.95
N LYS A 98 -3.68 -11.87 8.78
CA LYS A 98 -2.66 -12.84 8.38
C LYS A 98 -1.24 -12.24 8.36
N HIS A 99 -1.11 -10.97 7.95
CA HIS A 99 0.19 -10.31 7.78
C HIS A 99 0.45 -9.19 8.80
N ARG A 100 -0.58 -8.70 9.51
CA ARG A 100 -0.47 -7.60 10.48
C ARG A 100 0.70 -7.75 11.45
N LYS A 101 0.81 -8.91 12.12
CA LYS A 101 1.84 -9.11 13.15
C LYS A 101 3.25 -8.99 12.59
N ILE A 102 3.51 -9.57 11.40
CA ILE A 102 4.85 -9.57 10.81
C ILE A 102 5.22 -8.20 10.22
N LEU A 103 4.25 -7.46 9.68
CA LEU A 103 4.45 -6.10 9.18
C LEU A 103 4.76 -5.13 10.32
N LEU A 104 3.95 -5.13 11.39
CA LEU A 104 4.18 -4.28 12.57
C LEU A 104 5.53 -4.57 13.22
N ALA A 105 5.91 -5.85 13.35
CA ALA A 105 7.21 -6.24 13.89
C ALA A 105 8.40 -5.79 13.02
N SER A 106 8.14 -5.48 11.74
CA SER A 106 9.15 -5.04 10.76
C SER A 106 9.21 -3.52 10.60
N GLY A 107 8.58 -2.78 11.53
CA GLY A 107 8.62 -1.32 11.60
C GLY A 107 7.63 -0.62 10.67
N PHE A 108 6.61 -1.32 10.19
CA PHE A 108 5.47 -0.66 9.53
C PHE A 108 4.48 -0.12 10.55
N GLU A 109 3.87 1.00 10.22
CA GLU A 109 2.72 1.58 10.91
C GLU A 109 1.45 1.22 10.14
N GLU A 110 0.39 0.86 10.86
CA GLU A 110 -0.91 0.53 10.27
C GLU A 110 -1.82 1.76 10.29
N THR A 111 -2.40 2.07 9.13
CA THR A 111 -3.45 3.09 8.97
C THR A 111 -4.63 2.50 8.22
N THR A 112 -5.82 3.07 8.43
CA THR A 112 -7.02 2.73 7.66
C THR A 112 -7.58 4.01 7.07
N GLU A 113 -7.89 3.97 5.78
CA GLU A 113 -8.52 5.05 5.03
C GLU A 113 -9.82 4.55 4.40
N MET A 114 -10.83 5.42 4.39
CA MET A 114 -12.08 5.23 3.68
C MET A 114 -12.49 6.56 3.07
N ASN A 115 -12.73 6.56 1.77
CA ASN A 115 -13.29 7.67 1.03
C ASN A 115 -14.46 7.18 0.15
N GLU A 116 -14.91 8.01 -0.80
CA GLU A 116 -16.03 7.67 -1.67
C GLU A 116 -15.71 6.57 -2.69
N GLU A 117 -14.42 6.35 -2.98
CA GLU A 117 -13.94 5.42 -4.00
C GLU A 117 -13.56 4.06 -3.40
N TYR A 118 -12.86 4.05 -2.26
CA TYR A 118 -12.32 2.83 -1.66
C TYR A 118 -12.23 2.84 -0.14
N VAL A 119 -12.04 1.64 0.43
CA VAL A 119 -11.56 1.42 1.80
C VAL A 119 -10.27 0.62 1.74
N ALA A 120 -9.24 1.04 2.46
CA ALA A 120 -7.96 0.34 2.51
C ALA A 120 -7.36 0.31 3.91
N THR A 121 -6.73 -0.81 4.24
CA THR A 121 -5.74 -0.88 5.33
C THR A 121 -4.35 -0.82 4.71
N THR A 122 -3.56 0.15 5.19
CA THR A 122 -2.22 0.44 4.70
C THR A 122 -1.22 0.17 5.80
N PHE A 123 -0.21 -0.65 5.51
CA PHE A 123 1.01 -0.74 6.31
C PHE A 123 2.08 0.09 5.62
N GLN A 124 2.55 1.15 6.26
CA GLN A 124 3.56 2.04 5.68
C GLN A 124 4.79 2.21 6.57
N ARG A 125 5.93 2.47 5.94
CA ARG A 125 7.14 2.95 6.62
C ARG A 125 7.94 3.87 5.71
N THR A 126 8.76 4.72 6.31
CA THR A 126 9.69 5.56 5.55
C THR A 126 10.86 4.73 5.00
N VAL A 127 11.35 5.14 3.83
CA VAL A 127 12.53 4.57 3.19
C VAL A 127 13.52 5.68 2.82
N ASP A 128 14.80 5.30 2.79
CA ASP A 128 15.89 6.24 2.53
C ASP A 128 16.36 6.10 1.08
N PHE A 129 16.09 7.11 0.26
CA PHE A 129 16.44 7.12 -1.16
C PHE A 129 17.96 7.21 -1.40
N GLN A 130 18.74 7.56 -0.39
CA GLN A 130 20.21 7.49 -0.46
C GLN A 130 20.73 6.05 -0.28
N ARG A 131 19.86 5.10 0.10
CA ARG A 131 20.16 3.67 0.24
C ARG A 131 19.21 2.80 -0.58
N PRO A 132 19.21 2.94 -1.92
CA PRO A 132 18.28 2.21 -2.81
C PRO A 132 18.35 0.69 -2.67
N GLU A 133 19.51 0.13 -2.31
CA GLU A 133 19.66 -1.30 -2.02
C GLU A 133 18.81 -1.76 -0.83
N LYS A 134 18.60 -0.89 0.18
CA LYS A 134 17.72 -1.19 1.32
C LYS A 134 16.25 -1.14 0.93
N ILE A 135 15.90 -0.34 -0.08
CA ILE A 135 14.56 -0.32 -0.65
C ILE A 135 14.31 -1.63 -1.41
N GLU A 136 15.26 -2.06 -2.24
CA GLU A 136 15.17 -3.36 -2.94
C GLU A 136 15.04 -4.54 -1.96
N GLU A 137 15.89 -4.59 -0.92
CA GLU A 137 15.80 -5.60 0.14
C GLU A 137 14.42 -5.60 0.81
N ALA A 138 13.87 -4.42 1.09
CA ALA A 138 12.56 -4.27 1.70
C ALA A 138 11.43 -4.78 0.79
N VAL A 139 11.47 -4.42 -0.50
CA VAL A 139 10.49 -4.87 -1.49
C VAL A 139 10.52 -6.39 -1.62
N GLN A 140 11.72 -6.98 -1.75
CA GLN A 140 11.88 -8.44 -1.82
C GLN A 140 11.40 -9.14 -0.55
N TRP A 141 11.66 -8.54 0.61
CA TRP A 141 11.17 -9.05 1.89
C TRP A 141 9.64 -9.06 1.93
N CYS A 142 8.99 -7.97 1.50
CA CYS A 142 7.52 -7.90 1.42
C CYS A 142 7.00 -9.01 0.51
N ARG A 143 7.49 -9.11 -0.74
CA ARG A 143 7.09 -10.17 -1.68
C ARG A 143 7.16 -11.55 -1.05
N LYS A 144 8.26 -11.86 -0.36
CA LYS A 144 8.42 -13.14 0.35
C LYS A 144 7.38 -13.36 1.45
N GLN A 145 6.99 -12.33 2.21
CA GLN A 145 5.94 -12.46 3.24
C GLN A 145 4.56 -12.74 2.64
N PHE A 146 4.30 -12.22 1.43
CA PHE A 146 3.03 -12.40 0.73
C PHE A 146 3.02 -13.58 -0.24
N GLY A 147 4.16 -14.24 -0.46
CA GLY A 147 4.26 -15.45 -1.29
C GLY A 147 4.42 -15.18 -2.79
N ALA A 148 4.88 -13.97 -3.16
CA ALA A 148 5.17 -13.55 -4.54
C ALA A 148 6.66 -13.58 -4.89
#